data_AF-A0A368FX30-F1
#
_entry.id   AF-A0A368FX30-F1
#
_cell.length_a   1.000
_cell.length_b   1.000
_cell.length_c   1.000
_cell.angle_alpha   90.00
_cell.angle_beta   90.00
_cell.angle_gamma   90.00
#
_symmetry.space_group_name_H-M   'P 1'
#
loop_
_entity.id
_entity.type
_entity.pdbx_description
1 polymer ?
#
loop_
_entity_poly.entity_id
_entity_poly.type
_entity_poly.pdbx_seq_one_letter_code
_entity_poly.pdbx_strand_id
1 'polypeptide(L)'
;MVLCRISTKIREFCRFGGRTVAIFLYIFIWNNFRLIELPWDSPWTWLLCLVFQDLMYYCGHRAVHEFGFFWGLHTIHHSSEYYNFSTALRQAAIQDAGLAIYDVLQAFFIPPPIFLVHRYFSEILQFVMHTSLFDTLGPLGIVFNTPSHHRVHHGRNPYCIDKNYGGVFIIWDKMFGTFAAERKDDPPVYGLVHNENTFNQIYLQAHVLWDMLYFKGQMKNEKGEPLFPGLTNKIKAALYPPGWFPGVPVRPFFHWFSLVDTAYGVPEPEKPVVKYNPPLKTWLKLYLLGHFTLLLAIFLHFEYDRPRLDYVDFTLKIAFFLVTMQTFSAFFDKCWYAPSLEISRCFGVMAYFGFLMTDGTGVAPHRVFLFSLHGISALLWIGYCIEERINASRIVHENENEKKVAISIISKADSLTPTAPPQPPQPPAQVAIHSAL
;
A
#
# COMPACT_ATOMS: atom_id res chain seq x y z
N MET A 1 -13.38 -19.71 36.49
CA MET A 1 -12.69 -18.39 36.53
C MET A 1 -11.65 -18.20 35.43
N VAL A 2 -10.80 -19.19 35.12
CA VAL A 2 -9.77 -19.11 34.06
C VAL A 2 -10.37 -19.01 32.64
N LEU A 3 -11.39 -19.80 32.31
CA LEU A 3 -12.09 -19.73 31.02
C LEU A 3 -12.82 -18.39 30.77
N CYS A 4 -13.32 -17.74 31.83
CA CYS A 4 -13.98 -16.44 31.72
C CYS A 4 -12.96 -15.30 31.48
N ARG A 5 -11.76 -15.39 32.08
CA ARG A 5 -10.63 -14.46 31.82
C ARG A 5 -10.01 -14.65 30.42
N ILE A 6 -10.03 -15.87 29.88
CA ILE A 6 -9.61 -16.14 28.51
C ILE A 6 -10.64 -15.58 27.52
N SER A 7 -11.94 -15.73 27.79
CA SER A 7 -13.02 -15.16 26.97
C SER A 7 -13.01 -13.63 26.92
N THR A 8 -12.71 -12.94 28.02
CA THR A 8 -12.56 -11.47 28.02
C THR A 8 -11.34 -11.00 27.25
N LYS A 9 -10.20 -11.71 27.35
CA LYS A 9 -8.99 -11.42 26.58
C LYS A 9 -9.13 -11.73 25.08
N ILE A 10 -9.89 -12.75 24.72
CA ILE A 10 -10.22 -13.07 23.31
C ILE A 10 -11.26 -12.07 22.77
N ARG A 11 -12.17 -11.55 23.59
CA ARG A 11 -13.10 -10.48 23.17
C ARG A 11 -12.35 -9.22 22.73
N GLU A 12 -11.31 -8.87 23.48
CA GLU A 12 -10.41 -7.77 23.16
C GLU A 12 -9.60 -7.99 21.87
N PHE A 13 -9.31 -9.23 21.49
CA PHE A 13 -8.45 -9.60 20.35
C PHE A 13 -8.84 -8.95 19.02
N CYS A 14 -10.14 -8.83 18.71
CA CYS A 14 -10.62 -8.25 17.45
C CYS A 14 -10.53 -6.71 17.38
N ARG A 15 -10.10 -6.05 18.47
CA ARG A 15 -9.97 -4.57 18.55
C ARG A 15 -8.57 -4.06 18.26
N PHE A 16 -7.61 -4.94 18.02
CA PHE A 16 -6.20 -4.57 17.93
C PHE A 16 -5.53 -5.14 16.68
N GLY A 17 -4.76 -4.30 15.99
CA GLY A 17 -4.08 -4.64 14.73
C GLY A 17 -2.95 -5.67 14.89
N GLY A 18 -2.26 -5.99 13.77
CA GLY A 18 -1.25 -7.05 13.72
C GLY A 18 -0.15 -6.98 14.80
N ARG A 19 0.23 -5.77 15.23
CA ARG A 19 1.18 -5.53 16.34
C ARG A 19 0.78 -6.19 17.64
N THR A 20 -0.49 -6.12 17.98
CA THR A 20 -0.98 -6.65 19.24
C THR A 20 -0.98 -8.17 19.23
N VAL A 21 -1.27 -8.80 18.10
CA VAL A 21 -1.11 -10.25 17.92
C VAL A 21 0.35 -10.66 18.16
N ALA A 22 1.31 -9.95 17.55
CA ALA A 22 2.73 -10.22 17.73
C ALA A 22 3.18 -10.07 19.20
N ILE A 23 2.80 -8.99 19.87
CA ILE A 23 3.14 -8.74 21.28
C ILE A 23 2.51 -9.79 22.20
N PHE A 24 1.24 -10.15 21.99
CA PHE A 24 0.60 -11.19 22.79
C PHE A 24 1.26 -12.55 22.61
N LEU A 25 1.62 -12.90 21.38
CA LEU A 25 2.35 -14.12 21.10
C LEU A 25 3.71 -14.11 21.81
N TYR A 26 4.44 -13.00 21.76
CA TYR A 26 5.70 -12.84 22.50
C TYR A 26 5.52 -13.07 24.01
N ILE A 27 4.54 -12.40 24.62
CA ILE A 27 4.25 -12.54 26.06
C ILE A 27 3.82 -13.97 26.40
N PHE A 28 3.04 -14.61 25.53
CA PHE A 28 2.62 -16.00 25.71
C PHE A 28 3.83 -16.94 25.69
N ILE A 29 4.74 -16.78 24.73
CA ILE A 29 5.98 -17.58 24.68
C ILE A 29 6.85 -17.33 25.91
N TRP A 30 7.07 -16.07 26.29
CA TRP A 30 7.84 -15.72 27.48
C TRP A 30 7.30 -16.37 28.77
N ASN A 31 5.98 -16.32 28.98
CA ASN A 31 5.39 -16.82 30.22
C ASN A 31 5.39 -18.35 30.32
N ASN A 32 5.31 -19.06 29.19
CA ASN A 32 5.11 -20.51 29.17
C ASN A 32 6.35 -21.31 28.73
N PHE A 33 7.25 -20.71 27.95
CA PHE A 33 8.33 -21.42 27.26
C PHE A 33 9.70 -20.74 27.36
N ARG A 34 9.87 -19.66 28.14
CA ARG A 34 11.21 -19.05 28.31
C ARG A 34 12.20 -20.07 28.86
N LEU A 35 13.40 -20.06 28.29
CA LEU A 35 14.49 -20.96 28.69
C LEU A 35 15.30 -20.36 29.84
N ILE A 36 15.59 -19.06 29.73
CA ILE A 36 16.38 -18.30 30.70
C ILE A 36 15.73 -16.94 30.88
N GLU A 37 15.80 -16.41 32.09
CA GLU A 37 15.37 -15.05 32.41
C GLU A 37 16.60 -14.17 32.63
N LEU A 38 16.93 -13.34 31.63
CA LEU A 38 18.03 -12.40 31.77
C LEU A 38 17.66 -11.25 32.72
N PRO A 39 18.57 -10.85 33.62
CA PRO A 39 18.30 -9.83 34.63
C PRO A 39 18.03 -8.45 34.00
N TRP A 40 16.95 -7.80 34.44
CA TRP A 40 16.51 -6.50 33.93
C TRP A 40 17.50 -5.36 34.21
N ASP A 41 18.15 -5.42 35.37
CA ASP A 41 19.09 -4.45 35.91
C ASP A 41 20.51 -4.59 35.33
N SER A 42 20.76 -5.61 34.51
CA SER A 42 22.07 -5.81 33.86
C SER A 42 22.16 -5.04 32.54
N PRO A 43 23.14 -4.13 32.37
CA PRO A 43 23.38 -3.44 31.10
C PRO A 43 23.65 -4.40 29.93
N TRP A 44 24.21 -5.57 30.21
CA TRP A 44 24.47 -6.59 29.19
C TRP A 44 23.19 -7.18 28.60
N THR A 45 22.12 -7.29 29.38
CA THR A 45 20.80 -7.73 28.87
C THR A 45 20.26 -6.74 27.84
N TRP A 46 20.42 -5.44 28.10
CA TRP A 46 19.99 -4.39 27.19
C TRP A 46 20.84 -4.37 25.92
N LEU A 47 22.16 -4.45 26.04
CA LEU A 47 23.05 -4.51 24.88
C LEU A 47 22.79 -5.76 24.02
N LEU A 48 22.61 -6.93 24.66
CA LEU A 48 22.24 -8.16 23.97
C LEU A 48 20.90 -7.98 23.24
N CYS A 49 19.90 -7.40 23.91
CA CYS A 49 18.60 -7.14 23.29
C CYS A 49 18.71 -6.19 22.10
N LEU A 50 19.54 -5.14 22.17
CA LEU A 50 19.76 -4.23 21.04
C LEU A 50 20.29 -4.99 19.81
N VAL A 51 21.34 -5.77 19.98
CA VAL A 51 21.96 -6.52 18.88
C VAL A 51 21.04 -7.63 18.37
N PHE A 52 20.38 -8.36 19.28
CA PHE A 52 19.50 -9.46 18.91
C PHE A 52 18.22 -8.98 18.24
N GLN A 53 17.59 -7.91 18.74
CA GLN A 53 16.43 -7.29 18.10
C GLN A 53 16.78 -6.78 16.70
N ASP A 54 17.94 -6.13 16.55
CA ASP A 54 18.35 -5.62 15.25
C ASP A 54 18.65 -6.74 14.23
N LEU A 55 19.25 -7.85 14.68
CA LEU A 55 19.43 -9.04 13.87
C LEU A 55 18.09 -9.69 13.47
N MET A 56 17.15 -9.84 14.41
CA MET A 56 15.82 -10.39 14.12
C MET A 56 15.03 -9.48 13.19
N TYR A 57 15.16 -8.17 13.34
CA TYR A 57 14.62 -7.22 12.39
C TYR A 57 15.25 -7.41 11.00
N TYR A 58 16.58 -7.50 10.87
CA TYR A 58 17.24 -7.76 9.59
C TYR A 58 16.72 -9.06 8.93
N CYS A 59 16.62 -10.15 9.70
CA CYS A 59 16.10 -11.42 9.20
C CYS A 59 14.64 -11.30 8.73
N GLY A 60 13.78 -10.68 9.53
CA GLY A 60 12.38 -10.48 9.17
C GLY A 60 12.22 -9.57 7.96
N HIS A 61 12.97 -8.48 7.91
CA HIS A 61 12.93 -7.51 6.82
C HIS A 61 13.41 -8.15 5.51
N ARG A 62 14.53 -8.87 5.54
CA ARG A 62 14.99 -9.63 4.37
C ARG A 62 13.97 -10.66 3.90
N ALA A 63 13.35 -11.38 4.84
CA ALA A 63 12.32 -12.35 4.49
C ALA A 63 11.08 -11.73 3.85
N VAL A 64 10.65 -10.53 4.27
CA VAL A 64 9.51 -9.87 3.60
C VAL A 64 9.81 -9.42 2.19
N HIS A 65 11.07 -9.27 1.82
CA HIS A 65 11.46 -8.99 0.44
C HIS A 65 11.65 -10.26 -0.38
N GLU A 66 12.27 -11.29 0.19
CA GLU A 66 12.71 -12.48 -0.53
C GLU A 66 11.71 -13.65 -0.47
N PHE A 67 10.63 -13.55 0.32
CA PHE A 67 9.57 -14.58 0.38
C PHE A 67 8.28 -14.04 -0.22
N GLY A 68 7.85 -14.58 -1.38
CA GLY A 68 6.76 -14.01 -2.18
C GLY A 68 5.46 -13.72 -1.41
N PHE A 69 5.05 -14.61 -0.50
CA PHE A 69 3.91 -14.39 0.38
C PHE A 69 4.08 -13.18 1.30
N PHE A 70 5.26 -13.02 1.92
CA PHE A 70 5.52 -11.88 2.80
C PHE A 70 5.74 -10.59 2.03
N TRP A 71 6.25 -10.65 0.79
CA TRP A 71 6.32 -9.49 -0.10
C TRP A 71 4.94 -8.92 -0.38
N GLY A 72 3.92 -9.78 -0.55
CA GLY A 72 2.53 -9.35 -0.63
C GLY A 72 2.04 -8.54 0.58
N LEU A 73 2.69 -8.68 1.74
CA LEU A 73 2.41 -7.92 2.96
C LEU A 73 3.31 -6.70 3.15
N HIS A 74 4.29 -6.46 2.29
CA HIS A 74 5.26 -5.38 2.45
C HIS A 74 5.31 -4.41 1.27
N THR A 75 4.93 -4.86 0.08
CA THR A 75 4.89 -4.08 -1.17
C THR A 75 4.26 -2.69 -1.05
N ILE A 76 3.19 -2.51 -0.25
CA ILE A 76 2.53 -1.21 -0.07
C ILE A 76 3.48 -0.15 0.48
N HIS A 77 4.45 -0.56 1.31
CA HIS A 77 5.51 0.30 1.82
C HIS A 77 6.41 0.84 0.70
N HIS A 78 6.76 -0.03 -0.25
CA HIS A 78 7.58 0.29 -1.42
C HIS A 78 6.79 0.92 -2.58
N SER A 79 5.45 0.90 -2.54
CA SER A 79 4.61 1.42 -3.61
C SER A 79 4.67 2.94 -3.81
N SER A 80 5.31 3.69 -2.90
CA SER A 80 5.42 5.13 -3.03
C SER A 80 6.47 5.55 -4.07
N GLU A 81 6.01 6.24 -5.10
CA GLU A 81 6.89 6.93 -6.07
C GLU A 81 7.54 8.21 -5.51
N TYR A 82 7.17 8.59 -4.27
CA TYR A 82 7.78 9.68 -3.51
C TYR A 82 8.47 9.12 -2.28
N TYR A 83 9.64 9.68 -1.94
CA TYR A 83 10.41 9.24 -0.79
C TYR A 83 10.50 10.35 0.26
N ASN A 84 9.79 10.18 1.38
CA ASN A 84 9.75 11.10 2.51
C ASN A 84 9.14 10.38 3.74
N PHE A 85 8.99 11.09 4.88
CA PHE A 85 8.48 10.49 6.11
C PHE A 85 7.09 9.84 5.98
N SER A 86 6.24 10.28 5.04
CA SER A 86 4.94 9.61 4.82
C SER A 86 5.09 8.21 4.22
N THR A 87 6.20 7.91 3.52
CA THR A 87 6.53 6.57 3.03
C THR A 87 6.65 5.58 4.19
N ALA A 88 7.26 6.01 5.30
CA ALA A 88 7.37 5.20 6.52
C ALA A 88 6.00 4.77 7.08
N LEU A 89 4.98 5.62 6.93
CA LEU A 89 3.63 5.40 7.44
C LEU A 89 2.79 4.47 6.54
N ARG A 90 3.25 4.17 5.33
CA ARG A 90 2.59 3.20 4.44
C ARG A 90 2.99 1.79 4.88
N GLN A 91 2.17 1.19 5.74
CA GLN A 91 2.39 -0.14 6.28
C GLN A 91 1.20 -1.05 5.97
N ALA A 92 1.45 -2.33 5.76
CA ALA A 92 0.33 -3.26 5.62
C ALA A 92 -0.29 -3.58 6.99
N ALA A 93 -1.62 -3.73 7.02
CA ALA A 93 -2.36 -3.89 8.26
C ALA A 93 -1.99 -5.17 9.05
N ILE A 94 -1.48 -6.20 8.35
CA ILE A 94 -1.19 -7.53 8.89
C ILE A 94 0.30 -7.91 8.84
N GLN A 95 1.19 -7.03 8.36
CA GLN A 95 2.62 -7.32 8.25
C GLN A 95 3.23 -7.74 9.58
N ASP A 96 2.94 -7.00 10.65
CA ASP A 96 3.47 -7.28 12.00
C ASP A 96 3.05 -8.66 12.53
N ALA A 97 1.85 -9.14 12.17
CA ALA A 97 1.43 -10.49 12.52
C ALA A 97 2.19 -11.55 11.71
N GLY A 98 2.44 -11.29 10.42
CA GLY A 98 3.24 -12.17 9.55
C GLY A 98 4.71 -12.27 9.99
N LEU A 99 5.26 -11.20 10.57
CA LEU A 99 6.64 -11.14 11.04
C LEU A 99 6.85 -11.53 12.51
N ALA A 100 5.77 -11.82 13.24
CA ALA A 100 5.84 -12.15 14.66
C ALA A 100 6.80 -13.32 14.97
N ILE A 101 7.02 -14.24 14.01
CA ILE A 101 7.94 -15.35 14.16
C ILE A 101 9.38 -14.93 14.46
N TYR A 102 9.84 -13.78 13.94
CA TYR A 102 11.20 -13.28 14.19
C TYR A 102 11.32 -12.65 15.57
N ASP A 103 10.30 -11.92 16.01
CA ASP A 103 10.28 -11.32 17.34
C ASP A 103 10.25 -12.39 18.44
N VAL A 104 9.42 -13.43 18.29
CA VAL A 104 9.20 -14.43 19.35
C VAL A 104 10.42 -15.30 19.62
N LEU A 105 11.40 -15.35 18.72
CA LEU A 105 12.69 -16.03 18.98
C LEU A 105 13.44 -15.40 20.16
N GLN A 106 13.22 -14.12 20.43
CA GLN A 106 13.82 -13.43 21.57
C GLN A 106 13.07 -13.71 22.88
N ALA A 107 11.79 -14.09 22.81
CA ALA A 107 10.95 -14.39 23.96
C ALA A 107 11.41 -15.61 24.77
N PHE A 108 12.40 -16.36 24.28
CA PHE A 108 13.02 -17.43 25.04
C PHE A 108 14.06 -16.92 26.06
N PHE A 109 14.51 -15.67 25.94
CA PHE A 109 15.65 -15.12 26.70
C PHE A 109 15.44 -13.68 27.20
N ILE A 110 14.77 -12.82 26.43
CA ILE A 110 14.63 -11.39 26.68
C ILE A 110 13.28 -11.06 27.36
N PRO A 111 13.28 -10.42 28.55
CA PRO A 111 12.07 -9.94 29.19
C PRO A 111 11.24 -9.00 28.29
N PRO A 112 9.89 -9.15 28.23
CA PRO A 112 9.03 -8.38 27.33
C PRO A 112 9.22 -6.86 27.38
N PRO A 113 9.41 -6.20 28.53
CA PRO A 113 9.55 -4.75 28.51
C PRO A 113 10.89 -4.29 27.89
N ILE A 114 11.97 -5.10 27.93
CA ILE A 114 13.26 -4.77 27.30
C ILE A 114 13.11 -4.90 25.78
N PHE A 115 12.49 -6.00 25.34
CA PHE A 115 12.17 -6.23 23.93
C PHE A 115 11.34 -5.07 23.36
N LEU A 116 10.27 -4.66 24.05
CA LEU A 116 9.42 -3.57 23.59
C LEU A 116 10.18 -2.25 23.42
N VAL A 117 11.06 -1.90 24.37
CA VAL A 117 11.88 -0.69 24.25
C VAL A 117 12.78 -0.74 23.01
N HIS A 118 13.49 -1.84 22.80
CA HIS A 118 14.40 -1.97 21.65
C HIS A 118 13.67 -2.07 20.32
N ARG A 119 12.52 -2.74 20.28
CA ARG A 119 11.67 -2.78 19.10
C ARG A 119 11.23 -1.39 18.68
N TYR A 120 10.64 -0.61 19.60
CA TYR A 120 10.21 0.76 19.29
C TYR A 120 11.38 1.69 18.99
N PHE A 121 12.51 1.51 19.67
CA PHE A 121 13.74 2.23 19.34
C PHE A 121 14.15 2.01 17.88
N SER A 122 14.15 0.75 17.41
CA SER A 122 14.44 0.41 16.02
C SER A 122 13.42 1.02 15.05
N GLU A 123 12.12 0.94 15.35
CA GLU A 123 11.05 1.53 14.53
C GLU A 123 11.19 3.06 14.39
N ILE A 124 11.52 3.76 15.48
CA ILE A 124 11.73 5.21 15.47
C ILE A 124 12.94 5.58 14.60
N LEU A 125 14.04 4.84 14.72
CA LEU A 125 15.22 5.06 13.89
C LEU A 125 14.91 4.82 12.40
N GLN A 126 14.13 3.79 12.08
CA GLN A 126 13.69 3.54 10.71
C GLN A 126 12.81 4.65 10.16
N PHE A 127 11.88 5.15 10.96
CA PHE A 127 11.04 6.27 10.56
C PHE A 127 11.87 7.49 10.12
N VAL A 128 12.86 7.90 10.92
CA VAL A 128 13.68 9.08 10.63
C VAL A 128 14.62 8.89 9.43
N MET A 129 14.88 7.66 9.00
CA MET A 129 15.67 7.37 7.81
C MET A 129 14.93 7.66 6.48
N HIS A 130 13.60 7.78 6.50
CA HIS A 130 12.80 8.07 5.31
C HIS A 130 12.86 9.53 4.90
N THR A 131 14.05 9.98 4.49
CA THR A 131 14.30 11.36 4.09
C THR A 131 15.32 11.45 2.96
N SER A 132 15.12 12.41 2.06
CA SER A 132 16.09 12.80 1.03
C SER A 132 16.90 14.04 1.43
N LEU A 133 16.77 14.52 2.68
CA LEU A 133 17.41 15.77 3.13
C LEU A 133 18.92 15.63 3.31
N PHE A 134 19.38 14.44 3.70
CA PHE A 134 20.78 14.17 3.99
C PHE A 134 21.33 13.12 3.02
N ASP A 135 22.53 13.35 2.49
CA ASP A 135 23.27 12.39 1.66
C ASP A 135 23.82 11.25 2.55
N THR A 136 25.12 10.96 2.48
CA THR A 136 25.78 9.96 3.31
C THR A 136 26.09 10.52 4.69
N LEU A 137 25.96 9.73 5.76
CA LEU A 137 26.42 10.10 7.11
C LEU A 137 27.94 9.86 7.32
N GLY A 138 28.71 9.80 6.23
CA GLY A 138 30.16 9.57 6.27
C GLY A 138 30.54 8.29 7.03
N PRO A 139 31.53 8.34 7.95
CA PRO A 139 31.98 7.17 8.70
C PRO A 139 30.90 6.46 9.52
N LEU A 140 29.81 7.15 9.90
CA LEU A 140 28.70 6.51 10.63
C LEU A 140 28.03 5.42 9.79
N GLY A 141 28.00 5.58 8.46
CA GLY A 141 27.50 4.57 7.52
C GLY A 141 28.36 3.31 7.43
N ILE A 142 29.47 3.23 8.16
CA ILE A 142 30.23 1.98 8.30
C ILE A 142 29.45 1.00 9.17
N VAL A 143 28.82 1.48 10.24
CA VAL A 143 28.16 0.65 11.27
C VAL A 143 26.65 0.84 11.27
N PHE A 144 26.17 2.08 11.16
CA PHE A 144 24.76 2.41 11.25
C PHE A 144 24.09 2.38 9.88
N ASN A 145 22.80 2.03 9.88
CA ASN A 145 21.95 2.32 8.76
C ASN A 145 21.78 3.85 8.62
N THR A 146 21.61 4.33 7.38
CA THR A 146 21.58 5.76 7.07
C THR A 146 20.47 6.07 6.08
N PRO A 147 20.00 7.33 5.98
CA PRO A 147 19.03 7.72 4.95
C PRO A 147 19.45 7.35 3.53
N SER A 148 20.76 7.43 3.21
CA SER A 148 21.30 7.03 1.91
C SER A 148 21.16 5.53 1.62
N HIS A 149 21.48 4.68 2.61
CA HIS A 149 21.27 3.24 2.48
C HIS A 149 19.78 2.90 2.35
N HIS A 150 18.92 3.58 3.11
CA HIS A 150 17.48 3.35 3.09
C HIS A 150 16.83 3.86 1.79
N ARG A 151 17.39 4.90 1.14
CA ARG A 151 16.98 5.30 -0.22
C ARG A 151 17.27 4.21 -1.25
N VAL A 152 18.44 3.57 -1.17
CA VAL A 152 18.75 2.42 -2.05
C VAL A 152 17.78 1.29 -1.80
N HIS A 153 17.49 0.96 -0.54
CA HIS A 153 16.52 -0.08 -0.20
C HIS A 153 15.12 0.14 -0.83
N HIS A 154 14.66 1.39 -0.86
CA HIS A 154 13.40 1.76 -1.50
C HIS A 154 13.48 1.95 -3.02
N GLY A 155 14.68 1.89 -3.60
CA GLY A 155 14.89 2.06 -5.02
C GLY A 155 14.43 0.84 -5.82
N ARG A 156 13.91 1.09 -7.03
CA ARG A 156 13.53 0.04 -7.99
C ARG A 156 14.53 -0.17 -9.12
N ASN A 157 15.63 0.59 -9.14
CA ASN A 157 16.73 0.37 -10.08
C ASN A 157 17.27 -1.06 -9.88
N PRO A 158 17.79 -1.74 -10.92
CA PRO A 158 18.30 -3.11 -10.78
C PRO A 158 19.35 -3.28 -9.65
N TYR A 159 20.21 -2.28 -9.42
CA TYR A 159 21.21 -2.35 -8.34
C TYR A 159 20.63 -2.19 -6.92
N CYS A 160 19.42 -1.66 -6.81
CA CYS A 160 18.70 -1.40 -5.55
C CYS A 160 17.90 -2.62 -5.07
N ILE A 161 17.54 -3.52 -5.98
CA ILE A 161 16.66 -4.67 -5.66
C ILE A 161 17.34 -5.61 -4.66
N ASP A 162 16.60 -5.90 -3.60
CA ASP A 162 17.00 -6.80 -2.52
C ASP A 162 18.33 -6.39 -1.87
N LYS A 163 18.40 -5.11 -1.48
CA LYS A 163 19.55 -4.51 -0.78
C LYS A 163 19.14 -3.79 0.51
N ASN A 164 20.12 -3.68 1.42
CA ASN A 164 20.09 -2.82 2.61
C ASN A 164 18.88 -3.03 3.54
N TYR A 165 18.74 -4.23 4.10
CA TYR A 165 17.63 -4.59 5.00
C TYR A 165 17.82 -4.15 6.46
N GLY A 166 19.00 -3.65 6.84
CA GLY A 166 19.33 -3.31 8.23
C GLY A 166 18.35 -2.30 8.85
N GLY A 167 18.08 -2.46 10.15
CA GLY A 167 17.23 -1.53 10.90
C GLY A 167 18.09 -0.39 11.46
N VAL A 168 18.76 -0.67 12.57
CA VAL A 168 19.70 0.23 13.24
C VAL A 168 21.10 0.09 12.66
N PHE A 169 21.57 -1.15 12.45
CA PHE A 169 22.91 -1.42 11.96
C PHE A 169 22.91 -1.91 10.50
N ILE A 170 23.83 -1.39 9.69
CA ILE A 170 24.07 -1.85 8.31
C ILE A 170 25.05 -3.04 8.25
N ILE A 171 25.61 -3.43 9.40
CA ILE A 171 26.63 -4.48 9.50
C ILE A 171 26.11 -5.82 8.97
N TRP A 172 24.83 -6.12 9.18
CA TRP A 172 24.20 -7.36 8.73
C TRP A 172 24.19 -7.46 7.21
N ASP A 173 23.87 -6.36 6.51
CA ASP A 173 23.93 -6.31 5.05
C ASP A 173 25.34 -6.54 4.51
N LYS A 174 26.36 -6.04 5.21
CA LYS A 174 27.76 -6.26 4.82
C LYS A 174 28.20 -7.70 5.08
N MET A 175 27.78 -8.28 6.21
CA MET A 175 28.08 -9.66 6.57
C MET A 175 27.42 -10.68 5.63
N PHE A 176 26.16 -10.43 5.26
CA PHE A 176 25.37 -11.35 4.43
C PHE A 176 25.34 -10.98 2.94
N GLY A 177 26.10 -9.97 2.52
CA GLY A 177 26.29 -9.60 1.12
C GLY A 177 25.06 -8.97 0.45
N THR A 178 24.23 -8.27 1.22
CA THR A 178 23.05 -7.51 0.73
C THR A 178 23.28 -6.00 0.73
N PHE A 179 24.48 -5.53 1.06
CA PHE A 179 24.81 -4.11 1.05
C PHE A 179 24.96 -3.53 -0.37
N ALA A 180 24.39 -2.36 -0.61
CA ALA A 180 24.65 -1.53 -1.77
C ALA A 180 24.72 -0.04 -1.38
N ALA A 181 25.77 0.66 -1.83
CA ALA A 181 25.87 2.11 -1.64
C ALA A 181 25.01 2.86 -2.68
N GLU A 182 24.52 4.04 -2.30
CA GLU A 182 23.81 4.93 -3.22
C GLU A 182 24.76 5.45 -4.31
N ARG A 183 24.33 5.37 -5.57
CA ARG A 183 25.10 5.79 -6.74
C ARG A 183 24.63 7.17 -7.19
N LYS A 184 25.56 8.09 -7.44
CA LYS A 184 25.23 9.45 -7.88
C LYS A 184 24.93 9.52 -9.38
N ASP A 185 25.57 8.65 -10.14
CA ASP A 185 25.40 8.47 -11.58
C ASP A 185 24.12 7.72 -11.95
N ASP A 186 23.60 6.90 -11.02
CA ASP A 186 22.29 6.26 -11.14
C ASP A 186 21.48 6.42 -9.83
N PRO A 187 20.87 7.59 -9.58
CA PRO A 187 20.14 7.82 -8.34
C PRO A 187 18.90 6.92 -8.22
N PRO A 188 18.51 6.52 -7.00
CA PRO A 188 17.34 5.68 -6.78
C PRO A 188 16.04 6.30 -7.35
N VAL A 189 15.34 5.50 -8.14
CA VAL A 189 13.96 5.74 -8.58
C VAL A 189 13.04 4.94 -7.66
N TYR A 190 11.93 5.54 -7.21
CA TYR A 190 11.04 4.93 -6.22
C TYR A 190 9.74 4.40 -6.84
N GLY A 191 9.02 3.60 -6.07
CA GLY A 191 7.83 2.86 -6.50
C GLY A 191 8.13 1.37 -6.68
N LEU A 192 7.16 0.63 -7.18
CA LEU A 192 7.36 -0.77 -7.53
C LEU A 192 8.04 -0.88 -8.90
N VAL A 193 8.64 -2.03 -9.20
CA VAL A 193 9.16 -2.34 -10.55
C VAL A 193 8.04 -2.16 -11.60
N HIS A 194 6.83 -2.62 -11.27
CA HIS A 194 5.61 -2.33 -12.00
C HIS A 194 4.67 -1.54 -11.10
N ASN A 195 4.44 -0.26 -11.41
CA ASN A 195 3.56 0.60 -10.62
C ASN A 195 2.09 0.30 -10.89
N GLU A 196 1.29 0.26 -9.83
CA GLU A 196 -0.16 -0.02 -9.90
C GLU A 196 -1.01 1.17 -10.37
N ASN A 197 -0.45 2.39 -10.38
CA ASN A 197 -1.13 3.61 -10.82
C ASN A 197 -2.53 3.80 -10.20
N THR A 198 -2.65 3.61 -8.88
CA THR A 198 -3.89 3.83 -8.12
C THR A 198 -3.58 4.29 -6.70
N PHE A 199 -4.50 5.06 -6.10
CA PHE A 199 -4.46 5.41 -4.69
C PHE A 199 -5.35 4.49 -3.82
N ASN A 200 -6.03 3.50 -4.40
CA ASN A 200 -6.94 2.59 -3.71
C ASN A 200 -6.23 1.77 -2.64
N GLN A 201 -6.38 2.19 -1.38
CA GLN A 201 -5.67 1.57 -0.26
C GLN A 201 -6.04 0.11 -0.03
N ILE A 202 -7.30 -0.29 -0.21
CA ILE A 202 -7.73 -1.68 0.01
C ILE A 202 -7.13 -2.59 -1.07
N TYR A 203 -7.16 -2.14 -2.33
CA TYR A 203 -6.51 -2.84 -3.43
C TYR A 203 -5.01 -2.97 -3.16
N LEU A 204 -4.33 -1.87 -2.82
CA LEU A 204 -2.88 -1.86 -2.55
C LEU A 204 -2.47 -2.77 -1.37
N GLN A 205 -3.36 -2.99 -0.39
CA GLN A 205 -3.13 -3.89 0.74
C GLN A 205 -3.21 -5.38 0.37
N ALA A 206 -3.93 -5.75 -0.71
CA ALA A 206 -4.33 -7.13 -0.96
C ALA A 206 -3.89 -7.69 -2.32
N HIS A 207 -3.79 -6.87 -3.37
CA HIS A 207 -3.62 -7.36 -4.74
C HIS A 207 -2.33 -8.17 -4.91
N VAL A 208 -1.16 -7.68 -4.49
CA VAL A 208 0.10 -8.44 -4.63
C VAL A 208 0.08 -9.76 -3.88
N LEU A 209 -0.53 -9.79 -2.68
CA LEU A 209 -0.69 -11.05 -1.94
C LEU A 209 -1.50 -12.05 -2.76
N TRP A 210 -2.59 -11.59 -3.37
CA TRP A 210 -3.43 -12.40 -4.24
C TRP A 210 -2.72 -12.80 -5.54
N ASP A 211 -1.94 -11.89 -6.13
CA ASP A 211 -1.15 -12.14 -7.34
C ASP A 211 -0.10 -13.21 -7.11
N MET A 212 0.61 -13.15 -5.97
CA MET A 212 1.63 -14.14 -5.60
C MET A 212 0.99 -15.50 -5.29
N LEU A 213 -0.12 -15.53 -4.55
CA LEU A 213 -0.76 -16.77 -4.11
C LEU A 213 -1.51 -17.49 -5.23
N TYR A 214 -2.10 -16.76 -6.17
CA TYR A 214 -3.03 -17.33 -7.15
C TYR A 214 -2.58 -17.07 -8.60
N PHE A 215 -2.43 -15.82 -9.02
CA PHE A 215 -2.25 -15.49 -10.43
C PHE A 215 -0.87 -15.86 -10.98
N LYS A 216 0.20 -15.68 -10.20
CA LYS A 216 1.57 -15.95 -10.65
C LYS A 216 1.75 -17.39 -11.11
N GLY A 217 1.27 -18.35 -10.33
CA GLY A 217 1.30 -19.77 -10.70
C GLY A 217 0.43 -20.14 -11.92
N GLN A 218 -0.41 -19.23 -12.42
CA GLN A 218 -1.29 -19.42 -13.58
C GLN A 218 -0.80 -18.70 -14.84
N MET A 219 0.29 -17.92 -14.75
CA MET A 219 0.82 -17.18 -15.89
C MET A 219 1.20 -18.11 -17.04
N LYS A 220 1.00 -17.63 -18.27
CA LYS A 220 1.31 -18.33 -19.51
C LYS A 220 2.20 -17.46 -20.39
N ASN A 221 3.03 -18.08 -21.22
CA ASN A 221 3.81 -17.37 -22.23
C ASN A 221 2.94 -16.99 -23.44
N GLU A 222 3.53 -16.31 -24.42
CA GLU A 222 2.87 -15.90 -25.68
C GLU A 222 2.28 -17.08 -26.48
N LYS A 223 2.85 -18.28 -26.31
CA LYS A 223 2.38 -19.51 -26.96
C LYS A 223 1.26 -20.21 -26.19
N GLY A 224 0.82 -19.63 -25.07
CA GLY A 224 -0.24 -20.18 -24.22
C GLY A 224 0.23 -21.31 -23.28
N GLU A 225 1.53 -21.56 -23.20
CA GLU A 225 2.11 -22.59 -22.34
C GLU A 225 2.29 -22.05 -20.91
N PRO A 226 2.04 -22.84 -19.85
CA PRO A 226 2.24 -22.39 -18.47
C PRO A 226 3.69 -22.01 -18.17
N LEU A 227 3.92 -20.81 -17.63
CA LEU A 227 5.24 -20.40 -17.14
C LEU A 227 5.68 -21.20 -15.92
N PHE A 228 4.73 -21.70 -15.12
CA PHE A 228 4.98 -22.50 -13.92
C PHE A 228 4.34 -23.90 -14.07
N PRO A 229 4.97 -24.80 -14.85
CA PRO A 229 4.41 -26.13 -15.09
C PRO A 229 4.47 -27.00 -13.82
N GLY A 230 3.36 -27.66 -13.50
CA GLY A 230 3.24 -28.58 -12.35
C GLY A 230 2.96 -27.89 -11.01
N LEU A 231 2.40 -28.65 -10.06
CA LEU A 231 1.98 -28.12 -8.74
C LEU A 231 3.16 -27.55 -7.94
N THR A 232 4.32 -28.21 -8.01
CA THR A 232 5.53 -27.76 -7.29
C THR A 232 5.97 -26.37 -7.72
N ASN A 233 5.99 -26.07 -9.02
CA ASN A 233 6.40 -24.74 -9.49
C ASN A 233 5.37 -23.67 -9.14
N LYS A 234 4.08 -24.01 -9.04
CA LYS A 234 3.03 -23.09 -8.57
C LYS A 234 3.20 -22.75 -7.09
N ILE A 235 3.51 -23.74 -6.25
CA ILE A 235 3.81 -23.48 -4.83
C ILE A 235 5.08 -22.64 -4.71
N LYS A 236 6.14 -22.97 -5.46
CA LYS A 236 7.37 -22.16 -5.49
C LYS A 236 7.10 -20.74 -5.97
N ALA A 237 6.24 -20.53 -6.97
CA ALA A 237 5.89 -19.19 -7.44
C ALA A 237 5.39 -18.26 -6.32
N ALA A 238 4.62 -18.82 -5.36
CA ALA A 238 4.07 -18.09 -4.22
C ALA A 238 5.07 -17.90 -3.07
N LEU A 239 5.97 -18.86 -2.84
CA LEU A 239 6.86 -18.86 -1.65
C LEU A 239 8.28 -18.37 -1.94
N TYR A 240 8.81 -18.64 -3.13
CA TYR A 240 10.16 -18.20 -3.53
C TYR A 240 10.16 -16.68 -3.79
N PRO A 241 11.34 -16.06 -3.98
CA PRO A 241 11.43 -14.62 -4.22
C PRO A 241 10.46 -14.11 -5.30
N PRO A 242 9.98 -12.87 -5.18
CA PRO A 242 9.04 -12.29 -6.15
C PRO A 242 9.50 -12.43 -7.60
N GLY A 243 10.80 -12.26 -7.87
CA GLY A 243 11.42 -12.41 -9.20
C GLY A 243 11.71 -13.85 -9.66
N TRP A 244 11.37 -14.88 -8.88
CA TRP A 244 11.67 -16.27 -9.25
C TRP A 244 10.76 -16.80 -10.37
N PHE A 245 11.40 -17.39 -11.39
CA PHE A 245 10.81 -18.20 -12.46
C PHE A 245 11.55 -19.54 -12.57
N PRO A 246 10.93 -20.60 -13.14
CA PRO A 246 11.63 -21.87 -13.35
C PRO A 246 12.94 -21.69 -14.14
N GLY A 247 14.03 -22.23 -13.59
CA GLY A 247 15.39 -22.07 -14.14
C GLY A 247 16.21 -20.94 -13.49
N VAL A 248 15.57 -19.99 -12.79
CA VAL A 248 16.29 -18.95 -12.05
C VAL A 248 16.93 -19.55 -10.79
N PRO A 249 18.25 -19.40 -10.59
CA PRO A 249 18.95 -19.97 -9.46
C PRO A 249 18.62 -19.23 -8.15
N VAL A 250 18.40 -20.01 -7.09
CA VAL A 250 18.18 -19.53 -5.74
C VAL A 250 19.14 -20.22 -4.76
N ARG A 251 19.40 -19.57 -3.63
CA ARG A 251 20.19 -20.11 -2.52
C ARG A 251 19.36 -20.13 -1.23
N PRO A 252 19.47 -21.15 -0.39
CA PRO A 252 18.79 -21.15 0.91
C PRO A 252 19.38 -20.06 1.82
N PHE A 253 18.52 -19.39 2.57
CA PHE A 253 18.90 -18.50 3.65
C PHE A 253 17.93 -18.68 4.82
N PHE A 254 18.46 -19.07 5.97
CA PHE A 254 17.68 -19.43 7.16
C PHE A 254 16.56 -20.44 6.86
N HIS A 255 15.29 -20.02 6.79
CA HIS A 255 14.15 -20.89 6.45
C HIS A 255 13.45 -20.52 5.12
N TRP A 256 14.08 -19.70 4.27
CA TRP A 256 13.57 -19.33 2.94
C TRP A 256 14.67 -19.41 1.87
N PHE A 257 14.39 -18.93 0.66
CA PHE A 257 15.31 -18.90 -0.47
C PHE A 257 15.51 -17.46 -0.97
N SER A 258 16.75 -17.08 -1.27
CA SER A 258 17.11 -15.80 -1.89
C SER A 258 17.48 -16.02 -3.36
N LEU A 259 17.28 -15.01 -4.22
CA LEU A 259 17.85 -15.00 -5.56
C LEU A 259 19.38 -14.97 -5.48
N VAL A 260 20.05 -15.65 -6.40
CA VAL A 260 21.51 -15.54 -6.56
C VAL A 260 21.87 -14.21 -7.21
N ASP A 261 21.13 -13.82 -8.26
CA ASP A 261 21.19 -12.51 -8.90
C ASP A 261 19.86 -11.78 -8.66
N THR A 262 19.89 -10.74 -7.83
CA THR A 262 18.70 -9.98 -7.46
C THR A 262 18.25 -9.00 -8.54
N ALA A 263 19.13 -8.68 -9.49
CA ALA A 263 18.82 -7.81 -10.62
C ALA A 263 18.25 -8.58 -11.82
N TYR A 264 18.23 -9.93 -11.75
CA TYR A 264 17.79 -10.77 -12.85
C TYR A 264 16.36 -10.43 -13.29
N GLY A 265 16.21 -10.02 -14.55
CA GLY A 265 14.91 -9.69 -15.14
C GLY A 265 14.29 -8.37 -14.65
N VAL A 266 15.02 -7.57 -13.86
CA VAL A 266 14.56 -6.24 -13.43
C VAL A 266 14.86 -5.24 -14.55
N PRO A 267 13.85 -4.58 -15.14
CA PRO A 267 14.08 -3.58 -16.17
C PRO A 267 14.70 -2.31 -15.59
N GLU A 268 15.49 -1.61 -16.39
CA GLU A 268 15.95 -0.26 -16.07
C GLU A 268 14.75 0.71 -16.04
N PRO A 269 14.67 1.63 -15.07
CA PRO A 269 13.58 2.61 -15.03
C PRO A 269 13.58 3.51 -16.27
N GLU A 270 12.44 3.61 -16.94
CA GLU A 270 12.25 4.52 -18.07
C GLU A 270 12.45 5.98 -17.66
N LYS A 271 13.17 6.74 -18.49
CA LYS A 271 13.48 8.17 -18.27
C LYS A 271 12.80 9.01 -19.37
N PRO A 272 12.09 10.11 -19.05
CA PRO A 272 11.95 10.70 -17.71
C PRO A 272 10.98 9.91 -16.82
N VAL A 273 11.28 9.84 -15.51
CA VAL A 273 10.40 9.20 -14.53
C VAL A 273 9.16 10.05 -14.33
N VAL A 274 8.01 9.58 -14.81
CA VAL A 274 6.70 10.23 -14.62
C VAL A 274 5.95 9.50 -13.50
N LYS A 275 5.63 10.24 -12.44
CA LYS A 275 4.90 9.70 -11.28
C LYS A 275 3.40 9.74 -11.52
N TYR A 276 2.67 8.77 -10.99
CA TYR A 276 1.22 8.76 -11.04
C TYR A 276 0.63 9.89 -10.18
N ASN A 277 0.01 10.86 -10.84
CA ASN A 277 -0.62 12.01 -10.20
C ASN A 277 -1.72 12.62 -11.11
N PRO A 278 -2.91 12.01 -11.18
CA PRO A 278 -3.99 12.52 -12.00
C PRO A 278 -4.36 13.97 -11.62
N PRO A 279 -4.49 14.90 -12.59
CA PRO A 279 -4.68 16.31 -12.27
C PRO A 279 -6.08 16.58 -11.72
N LEU A 280 -6.18 17.10 -10.49
CA LEU A 280 -7.44 17.50 -9.85
C LEU A 280 -7.69 19.01 -9.92
N LYS A 281 -8.97 19.40 -10.04
CA LYS A 281 -9.43 20.80 -9.93
C LYS A 281 -9.10 21.36 -8.54
N THR A 282 -8.76 22.65 -8.45
CA THR A 282 -8.34 23.29 -7.19
C THR A 282 -9.39 23.19 -6.08
N TRP A 283 -10.67 23.43 -6.40
CA TRP A 283 -11.75 23.32 -5.41
C TRP A 283 -11.87 21.91 -4.83
N LEU A 284 -11.66 20.88 -5.66
CA LEU A 284 -11.70 19.48 -5.23
C LEU A 284 -10.53 19.17 -4.30
N LYS A 285 -9.33 19.68 -4.60
CA LYS A 285 -8.18 19.57 -3.68
C LYS A 285 -8.48 20.20 -2.32
N LEU A 286 -9.08 21.40 -2.30
CA LEU A 286 -9.45 22.08 -1.06
C LEU A 286 -10.54 21.33 -0.29
N TYR A 287 -11.54 20.79 -0.99
CA TYR A 287 -12.58 19.94 -0.41
C TYR A 287 -11.98 18.70 0.26
N LEU A 288 -11.14 17.95 -0.46
CA LEU A 288 -10.49 16.74 0.05
C LEU A 288 -9.56 17.06 1.22
N LEU A 289 -8.80 18.17 1.16
CA LEU A 289 -7.94 18.61 2.26
C LEU A 289 -8.76 18.94 3.52
N GLY A 290 -9.90 19.63 3.37
CA GLY A 290 -10.80 19.94 4.48
C GLY A 290 -11.37 18.68 5.12
N HIS A 291 -11.91 17.76 4.32
CA HIS A 291 -12.44 16.49 4.81
C HIS A 291 -11.35 15.57 5.39
N PHE A 292 -10.13 15.59 4.84
CA PHE A 292 -8.99 14.86 5.40
C PHE A 292 -8.56 15.42 6.76
N THR A 293 -8.52 16.74 6.91
CA THR A 293 -8.22 17.39 8.20
C THR A 293 -9.28 17.05 9.25
N LEU A 294 -10.56 17.02 8.84
CA LEU A 294 -11.65 16.56 9.70
C LEU A 294 -11.50 15.07 10.05
N LEU A 295 -11.17 14.23 9.08
CA LEU A 295 -10.95 12.80 9.30
C LEU A 295 -9.84 12.57 10.34
N LEU A 296 -8.75 13.34 10.26
CA LEU A 296 -7.66 13.29 11.23
C LEU A 296 -8.13 13.68 12.64
N ALA A 297 -8.92 14.76 12.76
CA ALA A 297 -9.49 15.16 14.05
C ALA A 297 -10.44 14.08 14.63
N ILE A 298 -11.27 13.47 13.78
CA ILE A 298 -12.16 12.36 14.18
C ILE A 298 -11.34 11.13 14.59
N PHE A 299 -10.25 10.83 13.88
CA PHE A 299 -9.35 9.72 14.20
C PHE A 299 -8.66 9.92 15.56
N LEU A 300 -8.14 11.11 15.84
CA LEU A 300 -7.53 11.43 17.14
C LEU A 300 -8.55 11.31 18.29
N HIS A 301 -9.77 11.76 18.07
CA HIS A 301 -10.86 11.58 19.04
C HIS A 301 -11.26 10.11 19.20
N PHE A 302 -11.31 9.35 18.10
CA PHE A 302 -11.52 7.90 18.13
C PHE A 302 -10.46 7.20 18.96
N GLU A 303 -9.17 7.49 18.82
CA GLU A 303 -8.12 6.85 19.62
C GLU A 303 -8.27 7.14 21.13
N TYR A 304 -8.66 8.36 21.48
CA TYR A 304 -8.95 8.71 22.88
C TYR A 304 -10.15 7.91 23.45
N ASP A 305 -11.20 7.71 22.65
CA ASP A 305 -12.41 7.00 23.08
C ASP A 305 -12.37 5.49 22.84
N ARG A 306 -11.42 4.98 22.05
CA ARG A 306 -11.33 3.59 21.59
C ARG A 306 -11.51 2.56 22.71
N PRO A 307 -10.94 2.73 23.93
CA PRO A 307 -11.13 1.77 25.02
C PRO A 307 -12.56 1.74 25.58
N ARG A 308 -13.34 2.79 25.37
CA ARG A 308 -14.70 2.99 25.94
C ARG A 308 -15.83 2.66 24.97
N LEU A 309 -15.53 2.57 23.67
CA LEU A 309 -16.54 2.21 22.67
C LEU A 309 -17.06 0.80 22.90
N ASP A 310 -18.31 0.53 22.51
CA ASP A 310 -18.80 -0.83 22.35
C ASP A 310 -18.35 -1.42 21.01
N TYR A 311 -18.74 -2.66 20.68
CA TYR A 311 -18.33 -3.30 19.43
C TYR A 311 -19.01 -2.70 18.19
N VAL A 312 -20.25 -2.23 18.33
CA VAL A 312 -21.02 -1.67 17.23
C VAL A 312 -20.42 -0.33 16.83
N ASP A 313 -20.25 0.58 17.79
CA ASP A 313 -19.63 1.88 17.59
C ASP A 313 -18.19 1.76 17.09
N PHE A 314 -17.41 0.84 17.66
CA PHE A 314 -16.06 0.58 17.17
C PHE A 314 -16.06 0.15 15.70
N THR A 315 -16.90 -0.82 15.34
CA THR A 315 -16.99 -1.34 13.96
C THR A 315 -17.49 -0.27 12.99
N LEU A 316 -18.50 0.50 13.37
CA LEU A 316 -19.03 1.61 12.56
C LEU A 316 -17.97 2.69 12.32
N LYS A 317 -17.18 3.05 13.34
CA LYS A 317 -16.09 4.02 13.19
C LYS A 317 -14.97 3.49 12.30
N ILE A 318 -14.58 2.23 12.43
CA ILE A 318 -13.61 1.59 11.51
C ILE A 318 -14.13 1.59 10.07
N ALA A 319 -15.40 1.20 9.87
CA ALA A 319 -16.04 1.24 8.55
C ALA A 319 -16.06 2.65 7.98
N PHE A 320 -16.36 3.67 8.80
CA PHE A 320 -16.30 5.07 8.40
C PHE A 320 -14.90 5.49 7.94
N PHE A 321 -13.84 5.14 8.68
CA PHE A 321 -12.46 5.45 8.27
C PHE A 321 -12.12 4.79 6.92
N LEU A 322 -12.44 3.51 6.76
CA LEU A 322 -12.17 2.76 5.52
C LEU A 322 -12.94 3.35 4.33
N VAL A 323 -14.24 3.60 4.47
CA VAL A 323 -15.07 4.20 3.42
C VAL A 323 -14.55 5.59 3.07
N THR A 324 -14.22 6.43 4.05
CA THR A 324 -13.71 7.79 3.79
C THR A 324 -12.38 7.76 3.03
N MET A 325 -11.44 6.90 3.44
CA MET A 325 -10.17 6.73 2.73
C MET A 325 -10.38 6.20 1.32
N GLN A 326 -11.33 5.28 1.12
CA GLN A 326 -11.68 4.78 -0.20
C GLN A 326 -12.31 5.85 -1.09
N THR A 327 -13.12 6.75 -0.51
CA THR A 327 -13.68 7.88 -1.24
C THR A 327 -12.61 8.86 -1.70
N PHE A 328 -11.65 9.21 -0.83
CA PHE A 328 -10.52 10.06 -1.22
C PHE A 328 -9.71 9.42 -2.34
N SER A 329 -9.42 8.12 -2.21
CA SER A 329 -8.72 7.35 -3.25
C SER A 329 -9.45 7.40 -4.59
N ALA A 330 -10.77 7.19 -4.58
CA ALA A 330 -11.60 7.26 -5.78
C ALA A 330 -11.57 8.65 -6.45
N PHE A 331 -11.52 9.74 -5.67
CA PHE A 331 -11.34 11.07 -6.23
C PHE A 331 -9.95 11.29 -6.82
N PHE A 332 -8.89 10.87 -6.12
CA PHE A 332 -7.52 10.95 -6.64
C PHE A 332 -7.34 10.15 -7.93
N ASP A 333 -7.98 9.00 -8.04
CA ASP A 333 -7.99 8.13 -9.24
C ASP A 333 -9.01 8.55 -10.30
N LYS A 334 -9.79 9.62 -10.07
CA LYS A 334 -10.86 10.09 -10.97
C LYS A 334 -11.87 8.99 -11.33
N CYS A 335 -12.17 8.09 -10.40
CA CYS A 335 -13.17 7.06 -10.61
C CYS A 335 -14.54 7.69 -10.86
N TRP A 336 -15.27 7.17 -11.85
CA TRP A 336 -16.60 7.66 -12.22
C TRP A 336 -17.62 7.59 -11.08
N TYR A 337 -17.43 6.65 -10.14
CA TYR A 337 -18.31 6.44 -9.00
C TYR A 337 -17.93 7.27 -7.76
N ALA A 338 -16.83 8.05 -7.80
CA ALA A 338 -16.37 8.81 -6.63
C ALA A 338 -17.43 9.77 -6.06
N PRO A 339 -18.18 10.55 -6.88
CA PRO A 339 -19.27 11.40 -6.38
C PRO A 339 -20.38 10.61 -5.69
N SER A 340 -20.78 9.46 -6.25
CA SER A 340 -21.82 8.61 -5.65
C SER A 340 -21.37 8.02 -4.33
N LEU A 341 -20.12 7.57 -4.24
CA LEU A 341 -19.54 7.05 -3.00
C LEU A 341 -19.47 8.15 -1.92
N GLU A 342 -19.17 9.39 -2.30
CA GLU A 342 -19.15 10.54 -1.39
C GLU A 342 -20.54 10.90 -0.87
N ILE A 343 -21.56 10.89 -1.73
CA ILE A 343 -22.95 11.06 -1.32
C ILE A 343 -23.35 9.99 -0.31
N SER A 344 -23.07 8.71 -0.59
CA SER A 344 -23.35 7.61 0.33
C SER A 344 -22.62 7.76 1.66
N ARG A 345 -21.34 8.16 1.65
CA ARG A 345 -20.57 8.44 2.87
C ARG A 345 -21.21 9.55 3.68
N CYS A 346 -21.58 10.66 3.06
CA CYS A 346 -22.23 11.78 3.74
C CYS A 346 -23.56 11.37 4.37
N PHE A 347 -24.41 10.64 3.66
CA PHE A 347 -25.66 10.12 4.22
C PHE A 347 -25.43 9.15 5.37
N GLY A 348 -24.42 8.29 5.29
CA GLY A 348 -24.04 7.40 6.40
C GLY A 348 -23.66 8.16 7.67
N VAL A 349 -22.86 9.23 7.53
CA VAL A 349 -22.49 10.11 8.66
C VAL A 349 -23.71 10.83 9.23
N MET A 350 -24.58 11.36 8.37
CA MET A 350 -25.82 12.00 8.79
C MET A 350 -26.74 11.02 9.54
N ALA A 351 -26.90 9.80 9.04
CA ALA A 351 -27.71 8.78 9.70
C ALA A 351 -27.15 8.42 11.08
N TYR A 352 -25.82 8.24 11.19
CA TYR A 352 -25.16 7.93 12.46
C TYR A 352 -25.36 9.04 13.50
N PHE A 353 -25.04 10.29 13.16
CA PHE A 353 -25.19 11.40 14.10
C PHE A 353 -26.66 11.78 14.34
N GLY A 354 -27.54 11.59 13.36
CA GLY A 354 -28.98 11.73 13.51
C GLY A 354 -29.51 10.77 14.58
N PHE A 355 -29.14 9.49 14.47
CA PHE A 355 -29.50 8.46 15.46
C PHE A 355 -28.99 8.83 16.85
N LEU A 356 -27.71 9.20 17.01
CA LEU A 356 -27.14 9.58 18.31
C LEU A 356 -27.80 10.82 18.93
N MET A 357 -28.35 11.73 18.12
CA MET A 357 -29.07 12.90 18.61
C MET A 357 -30.50 12.58 19.06
N THR A 358 -31.11 11.53 18.48
CA THR A 358 -32.46 11.07 18.84
C THR A 358 -32.47 9.98 19.92
N ASP A 359 -31.35 9.28 20.08
CA ASP A 359 -31.16 8.30 21.13
C ASP A 359 -30.89 8.99 22.48
N GLY A 360 -30.89 8.22 23.58
CA GLY A 360 -30.63 8.71 24.94
C GLY A 360 -29.29 9.44 25.15
N THR A 361 -28.43 9.48 24.12
CA THR A 361 -27.18 10.24 24.09
C THR A 361 -27.38 11.75 23.84
N GLY A 362 -28.49 12.16 23.21
CA GLY A 362 -28.92 13.56 23.07
C GLY A 362 -28.15 14.44 22.06
N VAL A 363 -28.55 15.72 21.99
CA VAL A 363 -27.97 16.72 21.07
C VAL A 363 -26.66 17.28 21.65
N ALA A 364 -25.62 17.40 20.81
CA ALA A 364 -24.36 18.05 21.20
C ALA A 364 -23.76 18.86 20.02
N PRO A 365 -23.01 19.95 20.29
CA PRO A 365 -22.50 20.84 19.24
C PRO A 365 -21.68 20.13 18.15
N HIS A 366 -20.81 19.18 18.54
CA HIS A 366 -20.00 18.41 17.60
C HIS A 366 -20.84 17.49 16.69
N ARG A 367 -21.98 16.96 17.19
CA ARG A 367 -22.89 16.10 16.41
C ARG A 367 -23.66 16.91 15.40
N VAL A 368 -24.20 18.06 15.81
CA VAL A 368 -24.89 19.01 14.93
C VAL A 368 -23.93 19.52 13.85
N PHE A 369 -22.68 19.82 14.21
CA PHE A 369 -21.65 20.22 13.27
C PHE A 369 -21.36 19.13 12.23
N LEU A 370 -21.08 17.89 12.66
CA LEU A 370 -20.78 16.78 11.76
C LEU A 370 -21.97 16.44 10.86
N PHE A 371 -23.19 16.42 11.41
CA PHE A 371 -24.42 16.23 10.65
C PHE A 371 -24.60 17.30 9.57
N SER A 372 -24.50 18.58 9.96
CA SER A 372 -24.71 19.72 9.06
C SER A 372 -23.66 19.78 7.95
N LEU A 373 -22.37 19.59 8.30
CA LEU A 373 -21.27 19.65 7.34
C LEU A 373 -21.39 18.55 6.27
N HIS A 374 -21.75 17.33 6.68
CA HIS A 374 -21.96 16.23 5.75
C HIS A 374 -23.26 16.41 4.95
N GLY A 375 -24.29 17.05 5.51
CA GLY A 375 -25.49 17.44 4.76
C GLY A 375 -25.19 18.46 3.65
N ILE A 376 -24.42 19.50 3.94
CA ILE A 376 -23.97 20.48 2.94
C ILE A 376 -23.12 19.78 1.86
N SER A 377 -22.24 18.88 2.26
CA SER A 377 -21.40 18.09 1.35
C SER A 377 -22.25 17.17 0.45
N ALA A 378 -23.27 16.50 0.99
CA ALA A 378 -24.19 15.68 0.21
C ALA A 378 -24.94 16.50 -0.84
N LEU A 379 -25.47 17.66 -0.45
CA LEU A 379 -26.17 18.57 -1.37
C LEU A 379 -25.24 19.08 -2.48
N LEU A 380 -24.00 19.44 -2.13
CA LEU A 380 -22.97 19.84 -3.11
C LEU A 380 -22.74 18.75 -4.15
N TRP A 381 -22.53 17.50 -3.72
CA TRP A 381 -22.24 16.39 -4.63
C TRP A 381 -23.46 15.89 -5.41
N ILE A 382 -24.67 15.99 -4.84
CA ILE A 382 -25.92 15.76 -5.58
C ILE A 382 -26.05 16.80 -6.69
N GLY A 383 -25.84 18.09 -6.38
CA GLY A 383 -25.82 19.17 -7.36
C GLY A 383 -24.79 18.93 -8.46
N TYR A 384 -23.57 18.55 -8.08
CA TYR A 384 -22.49 18.21 -9.02
C TYR A 384 -22.90 17.07 -9.97
N CYS A 385 -23.48 15.98 -9.43
CA CYS A 385 -23.95 14.85 -10.24
C CYS A 385 -25.06 15.24 -11.22
N ILE A 386 -25.98 16.13 -10.79
CA ILE A 386 -27.07 16.63 -11.64
C ILE A 386 -26.48 17.48 -12.78
N GLU A 387 -25.56 18.41 -12.46
CA GLU A 387 -24.90 19.28 -13.43
C GLU A 387 -24.12 18.46 -14.48
N GLU A 388 -23.32 17.49 -14.05
CA GLU A 388 -22.59 16.58 -14.95
C GLU A 388 -23.54 15.82 -15.90
N ARG A 389 -24.67 15.32 -15.39
CA ARG A 389 -25.68 14.63 -16.23
C ARG A 389 -26.33 15.57 -17.24
N ILE A 390 -26.64 16.80 -16.84
CA ILE A 390 -27.21 17.82 -17.75
C ILE A 390 -26.19 18.15 -18.84
N ASN A 391 -24.92 18.40 -18.48
CA ASN A 391 -23.86 18.72 -19.41
C ASN A 391 -23.57 17.55 -20.39
N ALA A 392 -23.51 16.31 -19.88
CA ALA A 392 -23.35 15.13 -20.73
C ALA A 392 -24.50 14.99 -21.73
N SER A 393 -25.75 15.20 -21.29
CA SER A 393 -26.93 15.15 -22.16
C SER A 393 -26.89 16.24 -23.23
N ARG A 394 -26.40 17.45 -22.89
CA ARG A 394 -26.23 18.55 -23.83
C ARG A 394 -25.17 18.25 -24.89
N ILE A 395 -24.02 17.70 -24.51
CA ILE A 395 -22.95 17.30 -25.45
C ILE A 395 -23.44 16.23 -26.42
N VAL A 396 -24.19 15.24 -25.93
CA VAL A 396 -24.79 14.21 -26.80
C VAL A 396 -25.76 14.85 -27.79
N HIS A 397 -26.61 15.77 -27.34
CA HIS A 397 -27.55 16.47 -28.22
C HIS A 397 -26.84 17.37 -29.25
N GLU A 398 -25.78 18.08 -28.86
CA GLU A 398 -24.97 18.90 -29.78
C GLU A 398 -24.29 18.02 -30.83
N ASN A 399 -23.68 16.90 -30.45
CA ASN A 399 -23.07 15.93 -31.37
C ASN A 399 -24.09 15.28 -32.32
N GLU A 400 -25.31 14.98 -31.85
CA GLU A 400 -26.38 14.48 -32.71
C GLU A 400 -26.86 15.54 -33.70
N ASN A 401 -26.94 16.80 -33.28
CA ASN A 401 -27.29 17.91 -34.17
C ASN A 401 -26.19 18.13 -35.22
N GLU A 402 -24.90 18.08 -34.85
CA GLU A 402 -23.79 18.16 -35.80
C GLU A 402 -23.83 17.02 -36.81
N LYS A 403 -24.09 15.77 -36.36
CA LYS A 403 -24.27 14.63 -37.28
C LYS A 403 -25.45 14.84 -38.23
N LYS A 404 -26.59 15.35 -37.75
CA LYS A 404 -27.76 15.66 -38.61
C LYS A 404 -27.45 16.76 -39.61
N VAL A 405 -26.72 17.81 -39.21
CA VAL A 405 -26.28 18.88 -40.10
C VAL A 405 -25.33 18.34 -41.17
N ALA A 406 -24.33 17.54 -40.80
CA ALA A 406 -23.40 16.90 -41.72
C ALA A 406 -24.11 15.98 -42.74
N ILE A 407 -25.06 15.16 -42.29
CA ILE A 407 -25.89 14.32 -43.18
C ILE A 407 -26.73 15.19 -44.13
N SER A 408 -27.27 16.32 -43.65
CA SER A 408 -28.04 17.24 -44.51
C SER A 408 -27.18 17.98 -45.55
N ILE A 409 -25.92 18.26 -45.22
CA ILE A 409 -24.96 18.88 -46.15
C ILE A 409 -24.56 17.85 -47.22
N ILE A 410 -24.30 16.59 -46.82
CA ILE A 410 -24.00 15.50 -47.76
C ILE A 410 -25.19 15.26 -48.69
N SER A 411 -26.42 15.19 -48.17
CA SER A 411 -27.61 14.98 -49.02
C SER A 411 -27.89 16.17 -49.96
N LYS A 412 -27.58 17.40 -49.54
CA LYS A 412 -27.63 18.58 -50.43
C LYS A 412 -26.51 18.57 -51.47
N ALA A 413 -25.31 18.11 -51.13
CA ALA A 413 -24.21 17.96 -52.08
C ALA A 413 -24.51 16.90 -53.14
N ASP A 414 -25.13 15.77 -52.76
CA ASP A 414 -25.57 14.72 -53.69
C ASP A 414 -26.70 15.17 -54.63
N SER A 415 -27.48 16.19 -54.22
CA SER A 415 -28.52 16.82 -55.07
C SER A 415 -27.96 17.82 -56.09
N LEU A 416 -26.68 18.19 -55.99
CA LEU A 416 -25.96 19.07 -56.91
C LEU A 416 -24.86 18.26 -57.60
N THR A 417 -25.23 17.50 -58.63
CA THR A 417 -24.25 16.84 -59.50
C THR A 417 -23.79 17.76 -60.63
N PRO A 418 -22.51 18.14 -60.72
CA PRO A 418 -21.86 18.36 -62.01
C PRO A 418 -21.54 16.99 -62.63
N THR A 419 -21.71 16.92 -63.95
CA THR A 419 -21.36 15.78 -64.81
C THR A 419 -20.00 15.14 -64.49
N ALA A 420 -19.98 13.80 -64.49
CA ALA A 420 -18.86 12.97 -64.06
C ALA A 420 -17.63 13.03 -65.00
N PRO A 421 -16.39 13.09 -64.47
CA PRO A 421 -15.19 12.73 -65.21
C PRO A 421 -14.91 11.20 -65.12
N PRO A 422 -14.12 10.63 -66.04
CA PRO A 422 -13.93 9.19 -66.17
C PRO A 422 -13.01 8.61 -65.08
N GLN A 423 -13.27 7.36 -64.70
CA GLN A 423 -12.57 6.65 -63.62
C GLN A 423 -11.10 6.33 -63.94
N PRO A 424 -10.17 6.51 -62.99
CA PRO A 424 -8.84 5.91 -63.04
C PRO A 424 -8.83 4.48 -62.44
N PRO A 425 -7.84 3.65 -62.81
CA PRO A 425 -7.80 2.23 -62.45
C PRO A 425 -7.46 1.97 -60.98
N GLN A 426 -8.01 0.88 -60.42
CA GLN A 426 -7.78 0.46 -59.05
C GLN A 426 -6.36 -0.12 -58.82
N PRO A 427 -5.70 0.22 -57.70
CA PRO A 427 -4.56 -0.52 -57.19
C PRO A 427 -4.99 -1.63 -56.20
N PRO A 428 -4.18 -2.71 -56.07
CA PRO A 428 -4.51 -3.90 -55.29
C PRO A 428 -4.42 -3.69 -53.78
N ALA A 429 -5.19 -4.52 -53.06
CA ALA A 429 -5.34 -4.53 -51.61
C ALA A 429 -4.01 -4.67 -50.84
N GLN A 430 -3.81 -3.80 -49.84
CA GLN A 430 -2.78 -3.97 -48.82
C GLN A 430 -3.41 -4.30 -47.46
N VAL A 431 -2.85 -5.35 -46.87
CA VAL A 431 -3.17 -5.99 -45.62
C VAL A 431 -2.83 -5.08 -44.44
N ALA A 432 -3.75 -4.97 -43.48
CA ALA A 432 -3.55 -4.28 -42.22
C ALA A 432 -2.63 -5.09 -41.29
N ILE A 433 -1.60 -4.44 -40.73
CA ILE A 433 -0.79 -4.96 -39.62
C ILE A 433 -1.15 -4.13 -38.38
N HIS A 434 -1.81 -4.77 -37.42
CA HIS A 434 -1.97 -4.26 -36.05
C HIS A 434 -0.73 -4.65 -35.23
N SER A 435 -0.12 -3.68 -34.55
CA SER A 435 0.91 -3.90 -33.54
C SER A 435 0.37 -3.55 -32.15
N ALA A 436 0.40 -4.52 -31.24
CA ALA A 436 0.23 -4.35 -29.81
C ALA A 436 1.48 -4.93 -29.12
N LEU A 437 2.24 -4.07 -28.47
CA LEU A 437 3.20 -4.36 -27.40
C LEU A 437 3.11 -3.20 -26.41
#